data_AF-A0A7C5XSW7-F1
#
_entry.id   AF-A0A7C5XSW7-F1
#
_cell.length_a   1.000
_cell.length_b   1.000
_cell.length_c   1.000
_cell.angle_alpha   90.00
_cell.angle_beta   90.00
_cell.angle_gamma   90.00
#
_symmetry.space_group_name_H-M   'P 1'
#
loop_
_entity.id
_entity.type
_entity.pdbx_description
1 polymer ?
#
loop_
_entity_poly.entity_id
_entity_poly.type
_entity_poly.pdbx_seq_one_letter_code
_entity_poly.pdbx_strand_id
1 'polypeptide(L)' 'RREFAPYVGVRWWRLYGETADMARADGEPTDDLAVVAGIRAWF' A
#
# COMPACT_ATOMS: atom_id res chain seq x y z
N ARG A 1 29.64 -10.72 8.51
CA ARG A 1 29.28 -9.47 9.23
C ARG A 1 27.76 -9.50 9.30
N ARG A 2 27.17 -9.41 10.49
CA ARG A 2 25.71 -9.38 10.62
C ARG A 2 25.22 -7.99 10.22
N GLU A 3 24.34 -7.89 9.24
CA GLU A 3 23.68 -6.63 8.94
C GLU A 3 22.16 -6.81 9.02
N PHE A 4 21.53 -5.83 9.64
CA PHE A 4 20.11 -5.78 9.95
C PHE A 4 19.58 -4.48 9.38
N ALA A 5 18.60 -4.57 8.48
CA ALA A 5 18.00 -3.45 7.80
C ALA A 5 16.47 -3.51 7.95
N PRO A 6 15.91 -2.83 8.96
CA PRO A 6 14.46 -2.65 9.06
C PRO A 6 14.01 -1.57 8.07
N TYR A 7 12.83 -1.73 7.50
CA TYR A 7 12.22 -0.74 6.64
C TYR A 7 10.72 -0.62 6.92
N VAL A 8 10.23 0.62 6.85
CA VAL A 8 8.82 0.97 6.99
C VAL A 8 8.43 1.82 5.80
N GLY A 9 7.26 1.56 5.22
CA GLY A 9 6.73 2.28 4.07
C GLY A 9 5.24 2.54 4.22
N VAL A 10 4.76 3.58 3.55
CA VAL A 10 3.34 3.90 3.43
C VAL A 10 2.99 3.89 1.94
N ARG A 11 1.88 3.26 1.60
CA ARG A 11 1.30 3.24 0.26
C ARG A 11 -0.09 3.83 0.35
N TRP A 12 -0.38 4.82 -0.48
CA TRP A 12 -1.75 5.25 -0.70
C TRP A 12 -2.03 5.23 -2.20
N TRP A 13 -3.25 4.89 -2.58
CA TRP A 13 -3.73 5.05 -3.95
C TRP A 13 -5.20 5.45 -3.95
N ARG A 14 -5.65 6.05 -5.05
CA ARG A 14 -7.02 6.50 -5.24
C ARG A 14 -7.41 6.39 -6.71
N LEU A 15 -8.65 6.01 -6.96
CA LEU A 15 -9.28 5.98 -8.27
C LEU A 15 -9.80 7.37 -8.64
N TYR A 16 -9.77 7.68 -9.94
CA TYR A 16 -10.23 8.95 -10.49
C TYR A 16 -11.13 8.74 -11.71
N GLY A 17 -11.98 9.73 -11.99
CA GLY A 17 -12.87 9.72 -13.15
C GLY A 17 -13.76 8.48 -13.21
N GLU A 18 -13.95 7.97 -14.43
CA GLU A 18 -14.85 6.85 -14.73
C GLU A 18 -14.52 5.59 -13.92
N THR A 19 -13.23 5.30 -13.67
CA THR A 19 -12.83 4.15 -12.84
C THR A 19 -13.30 4.29 -11.39
N ALA A 20 -13.31 5.51 -10.84
CA ALA A 20 -13.85 5.75 -9.51
C ALA A 20 -15.38 5.62 -9.49
N ASP A 21 -16.04 6.05 -10.56
CA ASP A 21 -17.50 5.96 -10.68
C ASP A 21 -17.96 4.50 -10.78
N MET A 22 -17.24 3.68 -11.55
CA MET A 22 -17.45 2.22 -11.60
C MET A 22 -17.27 1.58 -10.23
N ALA A 23 -16.15 1.86 -9.54
CA ALA A 23 -15.90 1.32 -8.20
C ALA A 23 -17.02 1.69 -7.21
N ARG A 24 -17.50 2.94 -7.22
CA ARG A 24 -18.64 3.34 -6.35
C ARG A 24 -19.94 2.64 -6.71
N ALA A 25 -20.21 2.42 -8.00
CA ALA A 25 -21.41 1.72 -8.44
C ALA A 25 -21.43 0.26 -7.95
N ASP A 26 -20.25 -0.36 -7.88
CA ASP A 26 -20.07 -1.73 -7.40
C ASP A 26 -19.92 -1.82 -5.86
N GLY A 27 -19.94 -0.68 -5.15
CA GLY A 27 -19.75 -0.61 -3.70
C GLY A 27 -18.30 -0.81 -3.24
N GLU A 28 -17.35 -0.74 -4.17
CA GLU A 28 -15.93 -0.94 -3.94
C GLU A 28 -15.26 0.39 -3.48
N PRO A 29 -14.20 0.33 -2.65
CA PRO A 29 -13.49 1.52 -2.21
C PRO A 29 -12.84 2.27 -3.38
N THR A 30 -12.90 3.60 -3.34
CA THR A 30 -12.18 4.44 -4.32
C THR A 30 -10.78 4.83 -3.87
N ASP A 31 -10.40 4.54 -2.63
CA ASP A 31 -9.10 4.84 -2.07
C ASP A 31 -8.69 3.79 -1.05
N ASP A 32 -7.38 3.73 -0.82
CA ASP A 32 -6.80 2.76 0.09
C ASP A 32 -5.48 3.28 0.65
N LEU A 33 -5.25 2.98 1.93
CA LEU A 33 -4.07 3.36 2.70
C LEU A 33 -3.50 2.12 3.38
N ALA A 34 -2.29 1.75 2.98
CA ALA A 34 -1.58 0.62 3.53
C ALA A 34 -0.26 1.06 4.17
N VAL A 35 0.02 0.51 5.35
CA VAL A 35 1.31 0.64 6.04
C VAL A 35 2.05 -0.69 5.91
N VAL A 36 3.31 -0.64 5.48
CA VAL A 36 4.17 -1.80 5.25
C VAL A 36 5.36 -1.72 6.21
N ALA A 37 5.64 -2.79 6.93
CA ALA A 37 6.85 -2.93 7.72
C ALA A 37 7.55 -4.24 7.37
N GLY A 38 8.88 -4.21 7.24
CA GLY A 38 9.69 -5.37 6.89
C GLY A 38 11.07 -5.30 7.51
N ILE A 39 11.72 -6.46 7.62
CA ILE A 39 13.06 -6.61 8.18
C ILE A 39 13.88 -7.47 7.22
N ARG A 40 15.10 -7.04 6.93
CA ARG A 40 16.09 -7.82 6.20
C ARG A 40 17.31 -8.10 7.10
N ALA A 41 17.69 -9.36 7.23
CA ALA A 41 18.82 -9.79 8.07
C ALA A 41 19.67 -10.88 7.37
N TRP A 42 20.98 -10.85 7.57
CA TRP A 42 21.94 -11.87 7.10
C TRP A 42 23.10 -12.09 8.08
N PHE A 43 23.73 -13.28 8.03
CA PHE A 43 24.73 -13.76 9.00
C PHE A 43 26.12 -13.91 8.37
#